data_AF-A0A556U520-F1
#
_entry.id   AF-A0A556U520-F1
#
_cell.length_a   1.000
_cell.length_b   1.000
_cell.length_c   1.000
_cell.angle_alpha   90.00
_cell.angle_beta   90.00
_cell.angle_gamma   90.00
#
_symmetry.space_group_name_H-M   'P 1'
#
loop_
_entity.id
_entity.type
_entity.pdbx_description
1 polymer ?
#
loop_
_entity_poly.entity_id
_entity_poly.type
_entity_poly.pdbx_seq_one_letter_code
_entity_poly.pdbx_strand_id
1 'polypeptide(L)'
;MPIMGNPENQVTYSELEPQDDLTSDVHPLYSKINRVSDKHDILSLNSSVISSQLAKLQSDQRSLTESRNALQTKHDEDVKRIKSLQVDLNRETRLKNELNSQKQKLEEDKRKLQSQISNLEENCGKCLPNWVLMNSTCLYFAVSPATPHKGWNGGRDDCKKKGADLVVIDSKEKQVTSPSTEDCFKFQFQN
;
A
#
# COMPACT_ATOMS: atom_id res chain seq x y z
N MET A 1 -44.82 -59.94 107.18
CA MET A 1 -45.81 -59.70 108.24
C MET A 1 -45.49 -58.36 108.90
N PRO A 2 -46.52 -57.62 109.35
CA PRO A 2 -46.79 -56.20 109.02
C PRO A 2 -46.58 -55.25 110.20
N ILE A 3 -46.57 -53.92 109.95
CA ILE A 3 -47.30 -52.80 110.64
C ILE A 3 -47.16 -51.58 109.68
N MET A 4 -48.13 -51.14 108.87
CA MET A 4 -49.36 -50.35 109.12
C MET A 4 -49.20 -49.02 109.90
N GLY A 5 -49.07 -47.92 109.15
CA GLY A 5 -49.93 -46.71 109.27
C GLY A 5 -49.55 -45.61 110.26
N ASN A 6 -49.44 -44.36 109.76
CA ASN A 6 -50.25 -43.20 110.20
C ASN A 6 -50.06 -41.99 109.24
N PRO A 7 -51.01 -41.04 109.14
CA PRO A 7 -51.37 -40.36 107.90
C PRO A 7 -51.13 -38.84 107.99
N GLU A 8 -51.51 -38.16 106.91
CA GLU A 8 -51.99 -36.78 106.84
C GLU A 8 -51.27 -35.68 107.63
N ASN A 9 -50.68 -34.77 106.86
CA ASN A 9 -50.88 -33.35 107.13
C ASN A 9 -51.20 -32.64 105.81
N GLN A 10 -52.48 -32.35 105.60
CA GLN A 10 -52.92 -31.33 104.64
C GLN A 10 -52.61 -29.96 105.23
N VAL A 11 -51.94 -29.09 104.47
CA VAL A 11 -52.04 -27.64 104.67
C VAL A 11 -52.38 -26.99 103.34
N THR A 12 -53.37 -26.11 103.41
CA THR A 12 -54.09 -25.41 102.36
C THR A 12 -53.33 -24.22 101.76
N TYR A 13 -53.62 -23.99 100.47
CA TYR A 13 -53.29 -22.92 99.52
C TYR A 13 -52.92 -21.52 100.04
N SER A 14 -52.02 -20.84 99.31
CA SER A 14 -52.03 -19.37 99.14
C SER A 14 -51.43 -18.99 97.79
N GLU A 15 -52.10 -18.05 97.10
CA GLU A 15 -51.78 -17.37 95.83
C GLU A 15 -50.65 -17.91 94.94
N LEU A 16 -51.01 -18.45 93.76
CA LEU A 16 -50.21 -18.25 92.55
C LEU A 16 -50.45 -16.81 92.10
N GLU A 17 -49.43 -15.95 92.22
CA GLU A 17 -49.47 -14.62 91.59
C GLU A 17 -49.78 -14.74 90.09
N PRO A 18 -50.57 -13.83 89.50
CA PRO A 18 -50.79 -13.82 88.06
C PRO A 18 -49.45 -13.63 87.35
N GLN A 19 -49.04 -14.62 86.55
CA GLN A 19 -47.94 -14.39 85.61
C GLN A 19 -48.40 -13.30 84.63
N ASP A 20 -47.70 -12.17 84.62
CA ASP A 20 -47.85 -11.15 83.59
C ASP A 20 -47.74 -11.79 82.21
N ASP A 21 -48.69 -11.47 81.31
CA ASP A 21 -48.82 -12.04 79.96
C ASP A 21 -47.69 -11.59 79.03
N LEU A 22 -46.51 -12.16 79.25
CA LEU A 22 -45.29 -11.96 78.46
C LEU A 22 -45.45 -12.46 77.01
N THR A 23 -46.53 -13.18 76.71
CA THR A 23 -46.85 -13.77 75.41
C THR A 23 -47.16 -12.71 74.34
N SER A 24 -47.73 -11.57 74.74
CA SER A 24 -48.12 -10.47 73.84
C SER A 24 -46.91 -9.77 73.19
N ASP A 25 -45.80 -9.59 73.93
CA ASP A 25 -44.59 -8.91 73.44
C ASP A 25 -43.63 -9.84 72.69
N VAL A 26 -43.69 -11.14 72.95
CA VAL A 26 -42.84 -12.16 72.30
C VAL A 26 -43.21 -12.36 70.83
N HIS A 27 -44.50 -12.35 70.49
CA HIS A 27 -44.95 -12.60 69.11
C HIS A 27 -44.50 -11.50 68.10
N PRO A 28 -44.63 -10.19 68.40
CA PRO A 28 -44.09 -9.12 67.57
C PRO A 28 -42.57 -9.20 67.40
N LEU A 29 -41.83 -9.55 68.45
CA LEU A 29 -40.37 -9.69 68.40
C LEU A 29 -39.94 -10.86 67.51
N TYR A 30 -40.61 -12.01 67.62
CA TYR A 30 -40.36 -13.16 66.75
C TYR A 30 -40.55 -12.82 65.27
N SER A 31 -41.63 -12.10 64.93
CA SER A 31 -41.88 -11.67 63.55
C SER A 31 -40.80 -10.71 63.01
N LYS A 32 -40.25 -9.83 63.86
CA LYS A 32 -39.16 -8.92 63.49
C LYS A 32 -37.85 -9.68 63.28
N ILE A 33 -37.55 -10.66 64.13
CA ILE A 33 -36.36 -11.52 64.02
C ILE A 33 -36.39 -12.29 62.70
N ASN A 34 -37.52 -12.91 62.35
CA ASN A 34 -37.66 -13.64 61.09
C ASN A 34 -37.42 -12.72 59.88
N ARG A 35 -38.01 -11.52 59.88
CA ARG A 35 -37.78 -10.53 58.81
C ARG A 35 -36.32 -10.09 58.69
N VAL A 36 -35.60 -10.01 59.80
CA VAL A 36 -34.16 -9.70 59.79
C VAL A 36 -33.36 -10.89 59.27
N SER A 37 -33.73 -12.11 59.64
CA SER A 37 -33.14 -13.35 59.12
C SER A 37 -33.29 -13.44 57.59
N ASP A 38 -34.50 -13.24 57.06
CA ASP A 38 -34.77 -13.29 55.61
C ASP A 38 -33.91 -12.26 54.85
N LYS A 39 -33.79 -11.05 55.41
CA LYS A 39 -32.95 -10.00 54.82
C LYS A 39 -31.47 -10.39 54.85
N HIS A 40 -31.00 -11.00 55.94
CA HIS A 40 -29.62 -11.47 56.05
C HIS A 40 -29.32 -12.54 55.01
N ASP A 41 -30.22 -13.51 54.81
CA ASP A 41 -30.06 -14.58 53.84
C ASP A 41 -29.98 -14.02 52.41
N ILE A 42 -30.85 -13.07 52.07
CA ILE A 42 -30.80 -12.36 50.78
C ILE A 42 -29.47 -11.61 50.63
N LEU A 43 -29.00 -10.92 51.69
CA LEU A 43 -27.72 -10.19 51.64
C LEU A 43 -26.54 -11.14 51.42
N SER A 44 -26.55 -12.29 52.09
CA SER A 44 -25.55 -13.35 51.95
C SER A 44 -25.50 -13.89 50.52
N LEU A 45 -26.67 -14.19 49.95
CA LEU A 45 -26.79 -14.62 48.55
C LEU A 45 -26.23 -13.58 47.58
N ASN A 46 -26.61 -12.31 47.75
CA ASN A 46 -26.10 -11.21 46.92
C ASN A 46 -24.58 -11.04 47.05
N SER A 47 -24.04 -11.14 48.26
CA SER A 47 -22.59 -11.08 48.51
C SER A 47 -21.84 -12.19 47.77
N SER A 48 -22.38 -13.41 47.79
CA SER A 48 -21.84 -14.55 47.03
C SER A 48 -21.87 -14.29 45.52
N VAL A 49 -23.00 -13.81 44.99
CA VAL A 49 -23.14 -13.46 43.57
C VAL A 49 -22.14 -12.39 43.14
N ILE A 50 -22.01 -11.30 43.90
CA ILE A 50 -21.05 -10.22 43.61
C ILE A 50 -19.62 -10.75 43.62
N SER A 51 -19.28 -11.61 44.60
CA SER A 51 -17.95 -12.23 44.68
C SER A 51 -17.65 -13.07 43.43
N SER A 52 -18.63 -13.84 42.94
CA SER A 52 -18.49 -14.64 41.73
C SER A 52 -18.33 -13.78 40.46
N GLN A 53 -19.07 -12.67 40.36
CA GLN A 53 -18.98 -11.74 39.24
C GLN A 53 -17.64 -11.00 39.23
N LEU A 54 -17.14 -10.61 40.41
CA LEU A 54 -15.83 -9.98 40.55
C LEU A 54 -14.71 -10.92 40.09
N ALA A 55 -14.76 -12.19 40.50
CA ALA A 55 -13.79 -13.20 40.05
C ALA A 55 -13.82 -13.38 38.53
N LYS A 56 -15.02 -13.38 37.92
CA LYS A 56 -15.18 -13.44 36.46
C LYS A 56 -14.58 -12.21 35.77
N LEU A 57 -14.92 -11.00 36.22
CA LEU A 57 -14.38 -9.76 35.66
C LEU A 57 -12.84 -9.69 35.77
N GLN A 58 -12.27 -10.17 36.88
CA GLN A 58 -10.82 -10.27 37.03
C GLN A 58 -10.19 -11.25 36.03
N SER A 59 -10.85 -12.38 35.76
CA SER A 59 -10.43 -13.34 34.74
C SER A 59 -10.47 -12.74 33.34
N ASP A 60 -11.59 -12.10 32.99
CA ASP A 60 -11.78 -11.47 31.68
C ASP A 60 -10.76 -10.34 31.46
N GLN A 61 -10.47 -9.55 32.49
CA GLN A 61 -9.46 -8.49 32.43
C GLN A 61 -8.05 -9.03 32.17
N ARG A 62 -7.68 -10.16 32.78
CA ARG A 62 -6.39 -10.81 32.52
C ARG A 62 -6.31 -11.28 31.07
N SER A 63 -7.34 -11.97 30.59
CA SER A 63 -7.41 -12.46 29.21
C SER A 63 -7.32 -11.31 28.18
N LEU A 64 -8.07 -10.22 28.40
CA LEU A 64 -7.99 -9.04 27.53
C LEU A 64 -6.61 -8.38 27.56
N THR A 65 -5.93 -8.38 28.71
CA THR A 65 -4.57 -7.85 28.82
C THR A 65 -3.57 -8.70 28.06
N GLU A 66 -3.68 -10.02 28.14
CA GLU A 66 -2.86 -10.95 27.35
C GLU A 66 -3.09 -10.77 25.85
N SER A 67 -4.36 -10.69 25.42
CA SER A 67 -4.72 -10.44 24.03
C SER A 67 -4.18 -9.10 23.51
N ARG A 68 -4.28 -8.03 24.32
CA ARG A 68 -3.70 -6.73 24.00
C ARG A 68 -2.19 -6.81 23.79
N ASN A 69 -1.47 -7.47 24.69
CA ASN A 69 -0.02 -7.58 24.61
C ASN A 69 0.42 -8.40 23.38
N ALA A 70 -0.29 -9.48 23.06
CA ALA A 70 -0.04 -10.26 21.85
C ALA A 70 -0.25 -9.41 20.58
N LEU A 71 -1.31 -8.61 20.53
CA LEU A 71 -1.57 -7.72 19.41
C LEU A 71 -0.51 -6.62 19.29
N GLN A 72 -0.03 -6.08 20.41
CA GLN A 72 1.04 -5.08 20.44
C GLN A 72 2.34 -5.63 19.85
N THR A 73 2.73 -6.84 20.24
CA THR A 73 3.92 -7.51 19.67
C THR A 73 3.78 -7.68 18.15
N LYS A 74 2.61 -8.15 17.69
CA LYS A 74 2.34 -8.33 16.26
C LYS A 74 2.40 -7.00 15.50
N HIS A 75 1.84 -5.94 16.07
CA HIS A 75 1.90 -4.59 15.51
C HIS A 75 3.37 -4.14 15.34
N ASP A 76 4.21 -4.32 16.35
CA ASP A 76 5.60 -3.88 16.30
C ASP A 76 6.42 -4.67 15.26
N GLU A 77 6.12 -5.95 15.07
CA GLU A 77 6.68 -6.75 13.97
C GLU A 77 6.21 -6.27 12.60
N ASP A 78 4.92 -5.97 12.43
CA ASP A 78 4.37 -5.48 11.17
C ASP A 78 4.97 -4.11 10.81
N VAL A 79 5.19 -3.23 11.79
CA VAL A 79 5.91 -1.97 11.59
C VAL A 79 7.35 -2.21 11.09
N LYS A 80 8.06 -3.20 11.63
CA LYS A 80 9.41 -3.58 11.15
C LYS A 80 9.35 -4.11 9.72
N ARG A 81 8.37 -4.99 9.42
CA ARG A 81 8.15 -5.54 8.06
C ARG A 81 7.88 -4.42 7.05
N ILE A 82 7.00 -3.48 7.37
CA ILE A 82 6.68 -2.33 6.52
C ILE A 82 7.94 -1.48 6.23
N LYS A 83 8.76 -1.20 7.25
CA LYS A 83 10.02 -0.46 7.06
C LYS A 83 10.99 -1.20 6.13
N SER A 84 11.11 -2.51 6.28
CA SER A 84 11.95 -3.32 5.38
C SER A 84 11.46 -3.27 3.94
N LEU A 85 10.16 -3.49 3.73
CA LEU A 85 9.54 -3.44 2.40
C LEU A 85 9.71 -2.07 1.74
N GLN A 86 9.67 -0.98 2.52
CA GLN A 86 9.94 0.37 2.01
C GLN A 86 11.37 0.51 1.45
N VAL A 87 12.36 -0.09 2.13
CA VAL A 87 13.75 -0.10 1.67
C VAL A 87 13.89 -0.89 0.37
N ASP A 88 13.25 -2.06 0.29
CA ASP A 88 13.27 -2.90 -0.90
C ASP A 88 12.59 -2.21 -2.09
N LEU A 89 11.45 -1.57 -1.86
CA LEU A 89 10.75 -0.81 -2.91
C LEU A 89 11.60 0.34 -3.48
N ASN A 90 12.32 1.06 -2.61
CA ASN A 90 13.24 2.11 -3.03
C ASN A 90 14.40 1.56 -3.86
N ARG A 91 14.93 0.39 -3.46
CA ARG A 91 15.99 -0.30 -4.21
C ARG A 91 15.50 -0.71 -5.60
N GLU A 92 14.33 -1.33 -5.70
CA GLU A 92 13.74 -1.74 -6.99
C GLU A 92 13.46 -0.54 -7.89
N THR A 93 12.98 0.56 -7.33
CA THR A 93 12.79 1.82 -8.07
C THR A 93 14.10 2.33 -8.66
N ARG A 94 15.19 2.29 -7.89
CA ARG A 94 16.53 2.69 -8.38
C ARG A 94 17.01 1.77 -9.50
N LEU A 95 16.88 0.46 -9.34
CA LEU A 95 17.28 -0.53 -10.34
C LEU A 95 16.49 -0.37 -11.64
N LYS A 96 15.18 -0.12 -11.54
CA LYS A 96 14.32 0.16 -12.70
C LYS A 96 14.77 1.39 -13.47
N ASN A 97 15.14 2.47 -12.77
CA ASN A 97 15.61 3.69 -13.41
C ASN A 97 16.96 3.48 -14.11
N GLU A 98 17.89 2.78 -13.46
CA GLU A 98 19.18 2.41 -14.05
C GLU A 98 19.01 1.57 -15.32
N LEU A 99 18.17 0.52 -15.25
CA LEU A 99 17.87 -0.34 -16.40
C LEU A 99 17.25 0.45 -17.56
N ASN A 100 16.33 1.37 -17.27
CA ASN A 100 15.74 2.24 -18.28
C ASN A 100 16.78 3.16 -18.94
N SER A 101 17.73 3.70 -18.18
CA SER A 101 18.82 4.51 -18.73
C SER A 101 19.71 3.69 -19.66
N GLN A 102 20.09 2.47 -19.25
CA GLN A 102 20.86 1.56 -20.09
C GLN A 102 20.11 1.17 -21.37
N LYS A 103 18.80 0.92 -21.27
CA LYS A 103 17.94 0.64 -22.44
C LYS A 103 17.93 1.81 -23.42
N GLN A 104 17.80 3.05 -22.93
CA GLN A 104 17.83 4.24 -23.79
C GLN A 104 19.16 4.38 -24.53
N LYS A 105 20.27 4.14 -23.83
CA LYS A 105 21.62 4.19 -24.41
C LYS A 105 21.80 3.12 -25.50
N LEU A 106 21.33 1.89 -25.24
CA LEU A 106 21.38 0.82 -26.23
C LEU A 106 20.52 1.11 -27.47
N GLU A 107 19.35 1.71 -27.29
CA GLU A 107 18.51 2.15 -28.41
C GLU A 107 19.17 3.27 -29.24
N GLU A 108 19.93 4.17 -28.60
CA GLU A 108 20.73 5.17 -29.31
C GLU A 108 21.88 4.54 -30.09
N ASP A 109 22.64 3.64 -29.47
CA ASP A 109 23.72 2.91 -30.13
C ASP A 109 23.18 2.09 -31.31
N LYS A 110 22.02 1.45 -31.15
CA LYS A 110 21.32 0.74 -32.24
C LYS A 110 21.00 1.67 -33.41
N ARG A 111 20.40 2.84 -33.15
CA ARG A 111 20.11 3.83 -34.22
C ARG A 111 21.37 4.28 -34.94
N LYS A 112 22.45 4.52 -34.19
CA LYS A 112 23.75 4.91 -34.74
C LYS A 112 24.34 3.82 -35.63
N LEU A 113 24.36 2.58 -35.17
CA LEU A 113 24.86 1.43 -35.93
C LEU A 113 24.02 1.19 -37.19
N GLN A 114 22.70 1.29 -37.10
CA GLN A 114 21.81 1.19 -38.27
C GLN A 114 22.14 2.26 -39.32
N SER A 115 22.34 3.51 -38.90
CA SER A 115 22.75 4.59 -39.82
C SER A 115 24.11 4.31 -40.47
N GLN A 116 25.07 3.74 -39.74
CA GLN A 116 26.37 3.35 -40.28
C GLN A 116 26.26 2.22 -41.30
N ILE A 117 25.42 1.21 -41.03
CA ILE A 117 25.16 0.10 -41.95
C ILE A 117 24.54 0.62 -43.24
N SER A 118 23.46 1.42 -43.17
CA SER A 118 22.85 2.01 -44.37
C SER A 118 23.84 2.86 -45.17
N ASN A 119 24.71 3.61 -44.50
CA ASN A 119 25.75 4.37 -45.18
C ASN A 119 26.79 3.48 -45.89
N LEU A 120 27.17 2.35 -45.28
CA LEU A 120 28.04 1.37 -45.91
C LEU A 120 27.37 0.68 -47.11
N GLU A 121 26.09 0.35 -47.01
CA GLU A 121 25.33 -0.28 -48.11
C GLU A 121 25.11 0.68 -49.28
N GLU A 122 24.71 1.92 -49.02
CA GLU A 122 24.36 2.90 -50.07
C GLU A 122 25.60 3.57 -50.69
N ASN A 123 26.65 3.80 -49.91
CA ASN A 123 27.78 4.64 -50.32
C ASN A 123 29.15 3.97 -50.14
N CYS A 124 29.20 2.69 -49.78
CA CYS A 124 30.44 1.97 -49.46
C CYS A 124 31.30 2.69 -48.39
N GLY A 125 30.68 3.48 -47.51
CA GLY A 125 31.39 4.28 -46.49
C GLY A 125 32.17 5.48 -47.04
N LYS A 126 31.98 5.87 -48.31
CA LYS A 126 32.71 6.98 -48.94
C LYS A 126 32.09 8.35 -48.70
N CYS A 127 30.80 8.39 -48.34
CA CYS A 127 30.04 9.62 -48.11
C CYS A 127 29.48 9.67 -46.69
N LEU A 128 29.12 10.86 -46.22
CA LEU A 128 28.45 11.03 -44.93
C LEU A 128 27.03 10.41 -44.95
N PRO A 129 26.44 10.06 -43.79
CA PRO A 129 25.05 9.58 -43.73
C PRO A 129 24.06 10.58 -44.37
N ASN A 130 23.12 10.08 -45.16
CA ASN A 130 22.15 10.87 -45.97
C ASN A 130 22.77 11.65 -47.15
N TRP A 131 23.97 11.26 -47.61
CA TRP A 131 24.57 11.72 -48.85
C TRP A 131 24.57 10.57 -49.84
N VAL A 132 24.47 10.88 -51.13
CA VAL A 132 24.46 9.90 -52.21
C VAL A 132 25.79 9.95 -52.95
N LEU A 133 26.47 8.82 -53.06
CA LEU A 133 27.68 8.67 -53.84
C LEU A 133 27.31 8.52 -55.32
N MET A 134 27.68 9.50 -56.14
CA MET A 134 27.52 9.47 -57.59
C MET A 134 28.82 9.86 -58.27
N ASN A 135 29.34 8.98 -59.13
CA ASN A 135 30.59 9.21 -59.89
C ASN A 135 31.74 9.71 -59.01
N SER A 136 31.95 9.05 -57.85
CA SER A 136 32.97 9.42 -56.84
C SER A 136 32.77 10.78 -56.16
N THR A 137 31.60 11.40 -56.33
CA THR A 137 31.22 12.66 -55.67
C THR A 137 30.05 12.41 -54.72
N CYS A 138 30.14 12.93 -53.49
CA CYS A 138 29.05 12.86 -52.53
C CYS A 138 28.09 14.03 -52.72
N LEU A 139 26.81 13.73 -52.97
CA LEU A 139 25.76 14.72 -53.19
C LEU A 139 24.75 14.70 -52.05
N TYR A 140 24.37 15.88 -51.57
CA TYR A 140 23.33 16.04 -50.57
C TYR A 140 22.09 16.67 -51.20
N PHE A 141 20.97 15.96 -51.15
CA PHE A 141 19.69 16.45 -51.68
C PHE A 141 18.84 17.02 -50.54
N ALA A 142 18.66 18.34 -50.53
CA ALA A 142 17.80 19.03 -49.57
C ALA A 142 16.30 18.93 -49.95
N VAL A 143 15.85 17.74 -50.39
CA VAL A 143 14.48 17.50 -50.82
C VAL A 143 13.74 16.78 -49.69
N SER A 144 13.06 17.56 -48.85
CA SER A 144 12.18 17.05 -47.81
C SER A 144 10.93 17.95 -47.71
N PRO A 145 9.73 17.41 -47.49
CA PRO A 145 8.51 18.20 -47.29
C PRO A 145 8.59 19.17 -46.10
N ALA A 146 9.52 18.93 -45.17
CA ALA A 146 9.74 19.74 -43.96
C ALA A 146 10.84 20.81 -44.14
N THR A 147 11.54 20.83 -45.27
CA THR A 147 12.61 21.81 -45.55
C THR A 147 12.07 22.93 -46.42
N PRO A 148 11.93 24.17 -45.90
CA PRO A 148 11.51 25.29 -46.71
C PRO A 148 12.53 25.57 -47.81
N HIS A 149 12.05 25.87 -49.02
CA HIS A 149 12.90 26.24 -50.14
C HIS A 149 13.74 27.47 -49.79
N LYS A 150 15.06 27.33 -49.91
CA LYS A 150 16.01 28.43 -49.71
C LYS A 150 16.38 29.01 -51.08
N GLY A 151 16.53 30.33 -51.15
CA GLY A 151 17.14 30.98 -52.31
C GLY A 151 18.62 30.60 -52.47
N TRP A 152 19.22 30.92 -53.62
CA TRP A 152 20.59 30.53 -53.99
C TRP A 152 21.63 30.74 -52.89
N ASN A 153 21.68 31.94 -52.30
CA ASN A 153 22.63 32.27 -51.25
C ASN A 153 22.38 31.45 -49.97
N GLY A 154 21.12 31.31 -49.55
CA GLY A 154 20.75 30.53 -48.38
C GLY A 154 21.00 29.04 -48.54
N GLY A 155 20.86 28.51 -49.76
CA GLY A 155 21.23 27.14 -50.10
C GLY A 155 22.75 26.93 -50.05
N ARG A 156 23.52 27.84 -50.65
CA ARG A 156 24.98 27.79 -50.63
C ARG A 156 25.55 27.88 -49.21
N ASP A 157 25.01 28.76 -48.38
CA ASP A 157 25.42 28.87 -46.97
C ASP A 157 25.10 27.61 -46.17
N ASP A 158 24.00 26.91 -46.49
CA ASP A 158 23.65 25.63 -45.88
C ASP A 158 24.64 24.51 -46.28
N CYS A 159 24.99 24.42 -47.56
CA CYS A 159 26.02 23.50 -48.04
C CYS A 159 27.37 23.75 -47.34
N LYS A 160 27.78 25.02 -47.22
CA LYS A 160 29.03 25.39 -46.54
C LYS A 160 29.03 25.01 -45.06
N LYS A 161 27.90 25.18 -44.35
CA LYS A 161 27.76 24.72 -42.96
C LYS A 161 27.92 23.20 -42.80
N LYS A 162 27.62 22.44 -43.85
CA LYS A 162 27.78 20.98 -43.90
C LYS A 162 29.13 20.53 -44.48
N GLY A 163 30.04 21.47 -44.77
CA GLY A 163 31.37 21.18 -45.32
C GLY A 163 31.42 20.93 -46.83
N ALA A 164 30.42 21.38 -47.59
CA ALA A 164 30.34 21.23 -49.05
C ALA A 164 29.99 22.56 -49.76
N ASP A 165 29.76 22.50 -51.07
CA ASP A 165 29.30 23.63 -51.88
C ASP A 165 28.14 23.18 -52.81
N LEU A 166 27.43 24.15 -53.41
CA LEU A 166 26.40 23.85 -54.39
C LEU A 166 27.00 23.11 -55.59
N VAL A 167 26.34 22.02 -56.00
CA VAL A 167 26.75 21.24 -57.17
C VAL A 167 26.63 22.07 -58.45
N VAL A 168 27.66 22.03 -59.29
CA VAL A 168 27.64 22.62 -60.64
C VAL A 168 27.45 21.49 -61.65
N ILE A 169 26.38 21.57 -62.43
CA ILE A 169 26.06 20.62 -63.50
C ILE A 169 26.66 21.17 -64.78
N ASP A 170 27.88 20.74 -65.09
CA ASP A 170 28.69 21.19 -66.24
C ASP A 170 28.78 20.13 -67.36
N SER A 171 28.12 18.99 -67.20
CA SER A 171 28.21 17.85 -68.10
C SER A 171 26.88 17.10 -68.19
N LYS A 172 26.62 16.52 -69.38
CA LYS A 172 25.44 15.71 -69.64
C LYS A 172 25.37 14.48 -68.74
N GLU A 173 26.53 13.91 -68.40
CA GLU A 173 26.63 12.81 -67.44
C GLU A 173 26.11 13.24 -66.06
N LYS A 174 26.61 14.33 -65.48
CA LYS A 174 26.07 14.88 -64.20
C LYS A 174 24.57 15.23 -64.29
N GLN A 175 24.07 15.62 -65.46
CA GLN A 175 22.67 15.96 -65.67
C GLN A 175 21.75 14.72 -65.75
N VAL A 176 22.24 13.62 -66.34
CA VAL A 176 21.50 12.34 -66.45
C VAL A 176 21.61 11.51 -65.17
N THR A 177 22.71 11.64 -64.41
CA THR A 177 22.90 10.93 -63.13
C THR A 177 22.27 11.65 -61.94
N SER A 178 22.00 12.97 -62.00
CA SER A 178 21.05 13.60 -61.07
C SER A 178 19.83 12.70 -61.00
N PRO A 179 19.31 12.32 -59.82
CA PRO A 179 18.17 11.42 -59.76
C PRO A 179 17.03 12.11 -60.50
N SER A 180 16.89 11.76 -61.77
CA SER A 180 15.64 11.87 -62.47
C SER A 180 14.75 10.97 -61.64
N THR A 181 13.98 11.58 -60.76
CA THR A 181 12.79 10.99 -60.21
C THR A 181 11.89 10.65 -61.41
N GLU A 182 12.21 9.56 -62.08
CA GLU A 182 11.43 8.99 -63.19
C GLU A 182 10.20 8.25 -62.69
N ASP A 183 9.91 8.28 -61.38
CA ASP A 183 8.70 7.68 -60.85
C ASP A 183 7.54 8.64 -60.52
N CYS A 184 7.61 9.98 -60.69
CA CYS A 184 6.37 10.76 -60.43
C CYS A 184 6.13 12.20 -60.93
N PHE A 185 6.88 12.83 -61.84
CA PHE A 185 6.42 14.14 -62.35
C PHE A 185 6.66 14.37 -63.84
N LYS A 186 5.58 14.30 -64.63
CA LYS A 186 5.48 14.92 -65.95
C LYS A 186 5.64 16.43 -65.79
N PHE A 187 6.73 17.02 -66.28
CA PHE A 187 6.78 18.47 -66.52
C PHE A 187 6.21 18.76 -67.92
N GLN A 188 4.99 19.31 -67.97
CA GLN A 188 4.53 20.09 -69.11
C GLN A 188 5.24 21.45 -69.07
N PHE A 189 5.99 21.76 -70.12
CA PHE A 189 6.38 23.14 -70.40
C PHE A 189 5.16 23.87 -70.99
N GLN A 190 4.68 24.90 -70.30
CA GLN A 190 3.85 25.94 -70.91
C GLN A 190 4.77 27.12 -71.21
N ASN A 191 4.82 27.49 -72.50
CA ASN A 191 5.38 28.76 -72.97
C ASN A 191 4.54 29.94 -72.47
#